data_AF-A0AB39V980-F1
#
_entry.id   AF-A0AB39V980-F1
#
_cell.length_a   1.000
_cell.length_b   1.000
_cell.length_c   1.000
_cell.angle_alpha   90.00
_cell.angle_beta   90.00
_cell.angle_gamma   90.00
#
_symmetry.space_group_name_H-M   'P 1'
#
loop_
_entity.id
_entity.type
_entity.pdbx_description
1 polymer ?
#
loop_
_entity_poly.entity_id
_entity_poly.type
_entity_poly.pdbx_seq_one_letter_code
_entity_poly.pdbx_strand_id
1 'polypeptide(L)'
;MSLLDKSNQNFEIAEDAAKKGYFDTAVSRLYYSSFQRMNNFIDQRKSNNVQKITTSDNQILGILGKGNINQLGSHEKKFLELCQYDNSMISIMSYIINMKIQRKIADYKEQHIIEQEYQNIKIQAEFINNYIDNNL
;
A
#
# COMPACT_ATOMS: atom_id res chain seq x y z
N MET A 1 9.62 -17.83 1.99
CA MET A 1 9.83 -16.37 1.85
C MET A 1 8.62 -15.67 2.43
N SER A 2 8.83 -14.85 3.46
CA SER A 2 7.78 -14.12 4.18
C SER A 2 7.20 -12.99 3.32
N LEU A 3 6.07 -12.39 3.74
CA LEU A 3 5.54 -11.18 3.11
C LEU A 3 6.50 -9.99 3.28
N LEU A 4 7.22 -9.93 4.41
CA LEU A 4 8.23 -8.90 4.65
C LEU A 4 9.43 -9.05 3.69
N ASP A 5 9.92 -10.27 3.47
CA ASP A 5 11.01 -10.54 2.52
C ASP A 5 10.61 -10.11 1.11
N LYS A 6 9.39 -10.45 0.67
CA LYS A 6 8.86 -10.03 -0.63
C LYS A 6 8.71 -8.52 -0.71
N SER A 7 8.31 -7.87 0.38
CA SER A 7 8.19 -6.41 0.45
C SER A 7 9.56 -5.74 0.24
N ASN A 8 10.59 -6.24 0.91
CA ASN A 8 11.98 -5.76 0.76
C ASN A 8 12.49 -5.97 -0.66
N GLN A 9 12.31 -7.16 -1.22
CA GLN A 9 12.70 -7.45 -2.61
C GLN A 9 11.99 -6.54 -3.62
N ASN A 10 10.69 -6.26 -3.44
CA ASN A 10 10.00 -5.32 -4.32
C ASN A 10 10.57 -3.89 -4.19
N PHE A 11 10.99 -3.47 -3.01
CA PHE A 11 11.64 -2.17 -2.84
C PHE A 11 13.00 -2.11 -3.55
N GLU A 12 13.85 -3.13 -3.36
CA GLU A 12 15.14 -3.24 -4.04
C GLU A 12 14.99 -3.25 -5.57
N ILE A 13 14.05 -4.05 -6.09
CA ILE A 13 13.74 -4.07 -7.52
C ILE A 13 13.29 -2.69 -8.01
N ALA A 14 12.53 -1.94 -7.20
CA ALA A 14 12.12 -0.59 -7.57
C ALA A 14 13.32 0.35 -7.72
N GLU A 15 14.27 0.30 -6.78
CA GLU A 15 15.48 1.11 -6.84
C GLU A 15 16.35 0.73 -8.04
N ASP A 16 16.51 -0.56 -8.33
CA ASP A 16 17.27 -1.02 -9.47
C ASP A 16 16.61 -0.70 -10.81
N ALA A 17 15.28 -0.71 -10.88
CA ALA A 17 14.52 -0.25 -12.04
C ALA A 17 14.72 1.26 -12.26
N ALA A 18 14.63 2.06 -11.19
CA ALA A 18 14.81 3.50 -11.26
C ALA A 18 16.22 3.90 -11.70
N LYS A 19 17.27 3.22 -11.22
CA LYS A 19 18.67 3.43 -11.69
C LYS A 19 18.82 3.23 -13.21
N LYS A 20 17.95 2.41 -13.81
CA LYS A 20 17.92 2.14 -15.26
C LYS A 20 16.95 3.03 -16.03
N GLY A 21 16.28 3.98 -15.36
CA GLY A 21 15.26 4.85 -15.94
C GLY A 21 13.89 4.19 -16.14
N TYR A 22 13.65 2.99 -15.59
CA TYR A 22 12.37 2.28 -15.70
C TYR A 22 11.39 2.68 -14.60
N PHE A 23 10.96 3.93 -14.60
CA PHE A 23 10.16 4.52 -13.51
C PHE A 23 8.76 3.91 -13.38
N ASP A 24 8.12 3.51 -14.48
CA ASP A 24 6.82 2.81 -14.42
C ASP A 24 6.94 1.50 -13.62
N THR A 25 7.97 0.70 -13.93
CA THR A 25 8.27 -0.52 -13.20
C THR A 25 8.61 -0.21 -11.74
N ALA A 26 9.38 0.84 -11.49
CA ALA A 26 9.75 1.24 -10.14
C ALA A 26 8.52 1.60 -9.28
N VAL A 27 7.60 2.42 -9.81
CA VAL A 27 6.34 2.78 -9.14
C VAL A 27 5.48 1.56 -8.86
N SER A 28 5.35 0.66 -9.84
CA SER A 28 4.58 -0.57 -9.66
C SER A 28 5.13 -1.42 -8.51
N ARG A 29 6.45 -1.52 -8.41
CA ARG A 29 7.16 -2.27 -7.37
C ARG A 29 7.08 -1.62 -6.01
N LEU A 30 7.18 -0.29 -5.91
CA LEU A 30 6.97 0.45 -4.66
C LEU A 30 5.58 0.19 -4.08
N TYR A 31 4.54 0.18 -4.92
CA TYR A 31 3.19 -0.18 -4.47
C TYR A 31 3.13 -1.59 -3.85
N TYR A 32 3.70 -2.59 -4.53
CA TYR A 32 3.70 -3.96 -4.02
C TYR A 32 4.55 -4.10 -2.75
N SER A 33 5.63 -3.33 -2.62
CA SER A 33 6.41 -3.28 -1.39
C SER A 33 5.54 -2.87 -0.20
N SER A 34 4.87 -1.72 -0.28
CA SER A 34 4.02 -1.24 0.82
C SER A 34 2.78 -2.10 1.04
N PHE A 35 2.16 -2.61 -0.03
CA PHE A 35 1.01 -3.50 0.09
C PHE A 35 1.35 -4.82 0.80
N GLN A 36 2.52 -5.40 0.53
CA GLN A 36 2.96 -6.63 1.20
C GLN A 36 3.32 -6.40 2.66
N ARG A 37 3.94 -5.24 2.99
CA ARG A 37 4.24 -4.86 4.38
C ARG A 37 2.97 -4.65 5.19
N MET A 38 1.97 -3.99 4.60
CA MET A 38 0.63 -3.86 5.18
C MET A 38 -0.04 -5.22 5.42
N ASN A 39 0.03 -6.15 4.46
CA ASN A 39 -0.52 -7.50 4.67
C ASN A 39 0.22 -8.25 5.78
N ASN A 40 1.55 -8.12 5.85
CA ASN A 40 2.34 -8.70 6.94
C ASN A 40 1.90 -8.16 8.31
N PHE A 41 1.68 -6.84 8.42
CA PHE A 41 1.13 -6.22 9.63
C PHE A 41 -0.20 -6.84 10.03
N ILE A 42 -1.16 -6.94 9.09
CA ILE A 42 -2.47 -7.55 9.35
C ILE A 42 -2.31 -8.99 9.86
N ASP A 43 -1.46 -9.78 9.22
CA ASP A 43 -1.25 -11.18 9.58
C ASP A 43 -0.61 -11.34 10.97
N GLN A 44 0.29 -10.43 11.35
CA GLN A 44 0.86 -10.39 12.71
C GLN A 44 -0.18 -10.00 13.76
N ARG A 45 -1.01 -8.98 13.50
CA ARG A 45 -2.10 -8.60 14.41
C ARG A 45 -3.08 -9.75 14.65
N LYS A 46 -3.42 -10.51 13.61
CA LYS A 46 -4.24 -11.73 13.73
C LYS A 46 -3.55 -12.81 14.56
N SER A 47 -2.28 -13.09 14.26
CA SER A 47 -1.52 -14.13 14.95
C SER A 47 -1.37 -13.84 16.44
N ASN A 48 -1.26 -12.55 16.79
CA ASN A 48 -1.17 -12.07 18.17
C ASN A 48 -2.54 -11.84 18.83
N ASN A 49 -3.65 -12.21 18.18
CA ASN A 49 -5.02 -12.01 18.66
C ASN A 49 -5.34 -10.57 19.07
N VAL A 50 -4.76 -9.58 18.37
CA VAL A 50 -5.05 -8.17 18.63
C VAL A 50 -6.52 -7.90 18.30
N GLN A 51 -7.24 -7.34 19.27
CA GLN A 51 -8.67 -7.05 19.11
C GLN A 51 -8.89 -5.98 18.05
N LYS A 52 -9.82 -6.25 17.14
CA LYS A 52 -10.25 -5.26 16.16
C LYS A 52 -11.01 -4.14 16.86
N ILE A 53 -10.70 -2.91 16.48
CA ILE A 53 -11.46 -1.72 16.88
C ILE A 53 -12.68 -1.54 15.98
N THR A 54 -13.69 -0.84 16.50
CA THR A 54 -14.83 -0.42 15.69
C THR A 54 -14.42 0.78 14.86
N THR A 55 -14.23 0.56 13.57
CA THR A 55 -14.03 1.62 12.57
C THR A 55 -15.30 1.76 11.76
N SER A 56 -15.69 3.00 11.42
CA SER A 56 -16.86 3.23 10.57
C SER A 56 -16.58 2.71 9.17
N ASP A 57 -17.09 1.53 8.83
CA ASP A 57 -16.99 0.96 7.47
C ASP A 57 -17.50 1.97 6.43
N ASN A 58 -18.53 2.76 6.77
CA ASN A 58 -19.07 3.81 5.89
C ASN A 58 -18.05 4.93 5.60
N GLN A 59 -17.22 5.30 6.58
CA GLN A 59 -16.16 6.29 6.37
C GLN A 59 -15.11 5.74 5.39
N ILE A 60 -14.68 4.49 5.58
CA ILE A 60 -13.68 3.85 4.72
C ILE A 60 -14.23 3.62 3.32
N LEU A 61 -15.48 3.17 3.20
CA LEU A 61 -16.19 3.02 1.93
C LEU A 61 -16.30 4.35 1.18
N GLY A 62 -16.56 5.46 1.90
CA GLY A 62 -16.55 6.81 1.34
C GLY A 62 -15.20 7.19 0.74
N ILE A 63 -14.09 6.95 1.46
CA ILE A 63 -12.73 7.20 0.96
C ILE A 63 -12.42 6.35 -0.29
N LEU A 64 -12.89 5.11 -0.31
CA LEU A 64 -12.72 4.20 -1.45
C LEU A 64 -13.64 4.55 -2.64
N GLY A 65 -14.59 5.48 -2.49
CA GLY A 65 -15.59 5.82 -3.49
C GLY A 65 -16.58 4.66 -3.74
N LYS A 66 -16.97 3.95 -2.70
CA LYS A 66 -17.79 2.72 -2.77
C LYS A 66 -19.04 2.86 -1.92
N GLY A 67 -20.17 2.38 -2.45
CA GLY A 67 -21.45 2.44 -1.74
C GLY A 67 -21.68 1.25 -0.81
N ASN A 68 -20.96 0.14 -1.01
CA ASN A 68 -21.07 -1.05 -0.17
C ASN A 68 -19.82 -1.94 -0.26
N ILE A 69 -19.68 -2.85 0.71
CA ILE A 69 -18.58 -3.83 0.82
C ILE A 69 -18.49 -4.79 -0.39
N ASN A 70 -19.62 -5.11 -1.03
CA ASN A 70 -19.64 -6.05 -2.15
C ASN A 70 -18.99 -5.47 -3.43
N GLN A 71 -18.84 -4.15 -3.51
CA GLN A 71 -18.13 -3.48 -4.60
C GLN A 71 -16.60 -3.45 -4.41
N LEU A 72 -16.10 -3.98 -3.29
CA LEU A 72 -14.66 -3.99 -2.98
C LEU A 72 -13.95 -5.14 -3.69
N GLY A 73 -12.85 -4.79 -4.38
CA GLY A 73 -11.87 -5.76 -4.86
C GLY A 73 -11.04 -6.34 -3.71
N SER A 74 -10.16 -7.29 -4.05
CA SER A 74 -9.33 -7.99 -3.05
C SER A 74 -8.42 -7.05 -2.26
N HIS A 75 -7.83 -6.04 -2.91
CA HIS A 75 -6.94 -5.09 -2.24
C HIS A 75 -7.74 -4.11 -1.38
N GLU A 76 -8.89 -3.63 -1.85
CA GLU A 76 -9.78 -2.75 -1.09
C GLU A 76 -10.30 -3.42 0.18
N LYS A 77 -10.59 -4.72 0.14
CA LYS A 77 -10.93 -5.49 1.35
C LYS A 77 -9.79 -5.52 2.36
N LYS A 78 -8.53 -5.57 1.89
CA LYS A 78 -7.35 -5.48 2.77
C LYS A 78 -7.15 -4.08 3.35
N PHE A 79 -7.46 -3.04 2.60
CA PHE A 79 -7.44 -1.65 3.09
C PHE A 79 -8.47 -1.44 4.22
N LEU A 80 -9.68 -1.97 4.03
CA LEU A 80 -10.70 -1.98 5.08
C LEU A 80 -10.21 -2.74 6.31
N GLU A 81 -9.67 -3.94 6.13
CA GLU A 81 -9.14 -4.77 7.22
C GLU A 81 -7.99 -4.09 7.98
N LEU A 82 -7.09 -3.36 7.31
CA LEU A 82 -6.02 -2.61 7.95
C LEU A 82 -6.58 -1.62 8.99
N CYS A 83 -7.61 -0.87 8.60
CA CYS A 83 -8.20 0.18 9.44
C CYS A 83 -8.99 -0.37 10.63
N GLN A 84 -9.21 -1.69 10.72
CA GLN A 84 -9.87 -2.33 11.85
C GLN A 84 -8.92 -2.59 13.02
N TYR A 85 -7.62 -2.32 12.90
CA TYR A 85 -6.66 -2.52 14.00
C TYR A 85 -6.20 -1.22 14.65
N ASP A 86 -6.22 -0.10 13.92
CA ASP A 86 -5.87 1.21 14.44
C ASP A 86 -6.46 2.32 13.55
N ASN A 87 -7.12 3.31 14.13
CA ASN A 87 -7.70 4.46 13.42
C ASN A 87 -6.62 5.33 12.75
N SER A 88 -5.40 5.35 13.29
CA SER A 88 -4.25 6.03 12.68
C SER A 88 -3.94 5.50 11.27
N MET A 89 -4.29 4.23 11.01
CA MET A 89 -4.05 3.56 9.73
C MET A 89 -4.92 4.09 8.60
N ILE A 90 -5.94 4.91 8.86
CA ILE A 90 -6.74 5.56 7.82
C ILE A 90 -5.87 6.46 6.92
N SER A 91 -4.94 7.19 7.53
CA SER A 91 -3.99 8.04 6.79
C SER A 91 -3.04 7.19 5.95
N ILE A 92 -2.51 6.11 6.53
CA ILE A 92 -1.63 5.16 5.84
C ILE A 92 -2.35 4.48 4.67
N MET A 93 -3.57 4.02 4.90
CA MET A 93 -4.44 3.46 3.87
C MET A 93 -4.62 4.43 2.71
N SER A 94 -4.87 5.71 3.00
CA SER A 94 -5.08 6.74 1.96
C SER A 94 -3.84 6.90 1.08
N TYR A 95 -2.63 6.87 1.66
CA TYR A 95 -1.39 6.87 0.87
C TYR A 95 -1.22 5.60 0.04
N ILE A 96 -1.53 4.41 0.60
CA ILE A 96 -1.46 3.14 -0.16
C ILE A 96 -2.48 3.13 -1.32
N ILE A 97 -3.66 3.73 -1.14
CA ILE A 97 -4.65 3.92 -2.21
C ILE A 97 -4.09 4.81 -3.31
N ASN A 98 -3.46 5.93 -2.96
CA ASN A 98 -2.79 6.80 -3.93
C ASN A 98 -1.73 6.02 -4.71
N MET A 99 -0.87 5.26 -4.04
CA MET A 99 0.14 4.42 -4.70
C MET A 99 -0.50 3.38 -5.63
N LYS A 100 -1.65 2.79 -5.26
CA LYS A 100 -2.38 1.87 -6.14
C LYS A 100 -2.86 2.57 -7.41
N ILE A 101 -3.30 3.82 -7.31
CA ILE A 101 -3.71 4.63 -8.47
C ILE A 101 -2.49 4.88 -9.37
N GLN A 102 -1.37 5.31 -8.80
CA GLN A 102 -0.13 5.54 -9.56
C GLN A 102 0.37 4.26 -10.23
N ARG A 103 0.34 3.12 -9.53
CA ARG A 103 0.62 1.80 -10.09
C ARG A 103 -0.31 1.45 -11.25
N LYS A 104 -1.58 1.85 -11.23
CA LYS A 104 -2.49 1.62 -12.37
C LYS A 104 -2.14 2.47 -13.59
N ILE A 105 -1.65 3.69 -13.35
CA ILE A 105 -1.16 4.56 -14.41
C ILE A 105 0.09 3.91 -15.02
N ALA A 106 1.10 3.62 -14.20
CA ALA A 106 2.36 3.01 -14.61
C ALA A 106 2.19 1.66 -15.35
N ASP A 107 1.29 0.79 -14.89
CA ASP A 107 1.15 -0.55 -15.49
C ASP A 107 0.36 -0.56 -16.81
N TYR A 108 -0.56 0.39 -17.01
CA TYR A 108 -1.62 0.24 -18.02
C TYR A 108 -1.93 1.47 -18.86
N LYS A 109 -1.45 2.66 -18.50
CA LYS A 109 -1.68 3.87 -19.30
C LYS A 109 -0.48 4.14 -20.21
N GLU A 110 -0.73 4.84 -21.31
CA GLU A 110 0.31 5.28 -22.26
C GLU A 110 1.19 6.40 -21.69
N GLN A 111 0.75 7.08 -20.63
CA GLN A 111 1.54 8.10 -19.95
C GLN A 111 2.62 7.46 -19.08
N HIS A 112 3.87 7.78 -19.37
CA HIS A 112 5.02 7.34 -18.60
C HIS A 112 5.26 8.20 -17.36
N ILE A 113 5.62 7.53 -16.25
CA ILE A 113 6.07 8.17 -15.03
C ILE A 113 7.44 8.81 -15.26
N ILE A 114 7.58 10.08 -14.87
CA ILE A 114 8.88 10.77 -14.86
C ILE A 114 9.61 10.59 -13.54
N GLU A 115 10.92 10.84 -13.53
CA GLU A 115 11.76 10.66 -12.32
C GLU A 115 11.22 11.41 -11.10
N GLN A 116 10.78 12.67 -11.27
CA GLN A 116 10.25 13.47 -10.17
C GLN A 116 9.00 12.84 -9.53
N GLU A 117 8.12 12.25 -10.35
CA GLU A 117 6.93 11.54 -9.86
C GLU A 117 7.33 10.27 -9.11
N TYR A 118 8.29 9.52 -9.65
CA TYR A 118 8.87 8.36 -8.96
C TYR A 118 9.45 8.74 -7.60
N GLN A 119 10.26 9.81 -7.50
CA GLN A 119 10.88 10.22 -6.24
C GLN A 119 9.81 10.59 -5.19
N ASN A 120 8.75 11.29 -5.59
CA ASN A 120 7.63 11.60 -4.69
C ASN A 120 6.94 10.32 -4.18
N ILE A 121 6.74 9.34 -5.06
CA ILE A 121 6.12 8.05 -4.70
C ILE A 121 7.07 7.22 -3.81
N LYS A 122 8.39 7.30 -4.03
CA LYS A 122 9.41 6.64 -3.21
C LYS A 122 9.36 7.15 -1.77
N ILE A 123 9.37 8.47 -1.59
CA ILE A 123 9.28 9.10 -0.26
C ILE A 123 8.01 8.64 0.47
N GLN A 124 6.88 8.55 -0.24
CA GLN A 124 5.63 8.03 0.34
C GLN A 124 5.77 6.55 0.74
N ALA A 125 6.36 5.71 -0.12
CA ALA A 125 6.59 4.30 0.17
C ALA A 125 7.48 4.10 1.40
N GLU A 126 8.57 4.84 1.51
CA GLU A 126 9.48 4.83 2.66
C GLU A 126 8.76 5.23 3.94
N PHE A 127 7.99 6.32 3.90
CA PHE A 127 7.19 6.77 5.03
C PHE A 127 6.19 5.70 5.49
N ILE A 128 5.40 5.15 4.57
CA ILE A 128 4.42 4.11 4.87
C ILE A 128 5.09 2.88 5.47
N ASN A 129 6.19 2.43 4.85
CA ASN A 129 6.89 1.23 5.26
C ASN A 129 7.47 1.39 6.67
N ASN A 130 8.15 2.51 6.92
CA ASN A 130 8.70 2.83 8.24
C ASN A 130 7.59 2.98 9.30
N TYR A 131 6.46 3.61 8.94
CA TYR A 131 5.33 3.74 9.85
C TYR A 131 4.77 2.38 10.24
N ILE A 132 4.56 1.48 9.27
CA ILE A 132 4.06 0.13 9.53
C ILE A 132 5.05 -0.63 10.43
N ASP A 133 6.34 -0.60 10.10
CA ASP A 133 7.36 -1.36 10.84
C ASP A 133 7.49 -0.91 12.30
N ASN A 134 7.39 0.40 12.56
CA ASN A 134 7.39 0.96 13.93
C ASN A 134 6.10 0.66 14.71
N ASN A 135 5.07 0.15 14.05
CA ASN A 135 3.79 -0.19 14.65
C ASN A 135 3.49 -1.69 14.60
N LEU A 136 4.43 -2.57 14.22
CA LEU A 136 4.22 -4.03 14.28
C LEU A 136 4.06 -4.53 15.73
#